data_AF-A0A2W4W3Y7-F1
#
_entry.id   AF-A0A2W4W3Y7-F1
#
_cell.length_a   1.000
_cell.length_b   1.000
_cell.length_c   1.000
_cell.angle_alpha   90.00
_cell.angle_beta   90.00
_cell.angle_gamma   90.00
#
_symmetry.space_group_name_H-M   'P 1'
#
loop_
_entity.id
_entity.type
_entity.pdbx_description
1 polymer ?
#
loop_
_entity_poly.entity_id
_entity_poly.type
_entity_poly.pdbx_seq_one_letter_code
_entity_poly.pdbx_strand_id
1 'polypeptide(L)'
;MTNSAVERSLLESLNAYVKHFEIPNAREELLAIASSILTFQQKQGKLAITYNCSEALIHQVVNQFEVELAVNCVVDSETEKLVKEVNRWRRSLESQVLKILIAYVQNFLCNQKMNLPEIILSIIPLVEDIQLHKAESESLIQRVISKFYFQINAEKAAKQVDDEMETLRKLLLEKSKSNQLPN
;
A
#
# COMPACT_ATOMS: atom_id res chain seq x y z
N MET A 1 -6.76 -18.83 24.32
CA MET A 1 -7.76 -17.76 24.12
C MET A 1 -9.01 -18.38 23.53
N THR A 2 -10.20 -17.99 23.98
CA THR A 2 -11.46 -18.40 23.35
C THR A 2 -11.65 -17.61 22.05
N ASN A 3 -12.41 -18.16 21.08
CA ASN A 3 -12.69 -17.49 19.80
C ASN A 3 -13.25 -16.07 20.01
N SER A 4 -14.11 -15.90 21.02
CA SER A 4 -14.71 -14.61 21.41
C SER A 4 -13.70 -13.57 21.92
N ALA A 5 -12.61 -13.98 22.57
CA ALA A 5 -11.59 -13.03 23.06
C ALA A 5 -10.73 -12.49 21.90
N VAL A 6 -10.40 -13.37 20.93
CA VAL A 6 -9.65 -12.97 19.73
C VAL A 6 -10.51 -12.04 18.87
N GLU A 7 -11.78 -12.39 18.68
CA GLU A 7 -12.75 -11.57 17.95
C GLU A 7 -12.88 -10.17 18.53
N ARG A 8 -13.08 -10.06 19.86
CA ARG A 8 -13.15 -8.76 20.54
C ARG A 8 -11.86 -7.95 20.35
N SER A 9 -10.71 -8.58 20.57
CA SER A 9 -9.40 -7.92 20.42
C SER A 9 -9.16 -7.44 18.98
N LEU A 10 -9.60 -8.22 17.98
CA LEU A 10 -9.49 -7.82 16.58
C LEU A 10 -10.44 -6.66 16.24
N LEU A 11 -11.68 -6.67 16.77
CA LEU A 11 -12.63 -5.57 16.60
C LEU A 11 -12.12 -4.28 17.26
N GLU A 12 -11.58 -4.36 18.48
CA GLU A 12 -10.95 -3.23 19.18
C GLU A 12 -9.77 -2.67 18.38
N SER A 13 -8.92 -3.56 17.84
CA SER A 13 -7.79 -3.18 16.99
C SER A 13 -8.25 -2.54 15.68
N LEU A 14 -9.31 -3.04 15.06
CA LEU A 14 -9.89 -2.47 13.84
C LEU A 14 -10.45 -1.06 14.11
N ASN A 15 -11.20 -0.88 15.19
CA ASN A 15 -11.71 0.41 15.64
C ASN A 15 -10.57 1.41 15.87
N ALA A 16 -9.54 0.99 16.60
CA ALA A 16 -8.35 1.80 16.85
C ALA A 16 -7.61 2.17 15.55
N TYR A 17 -7.47 1.23 14.61
CA TYR A 17 -6.83 1.50 13.33
C TYR A 17 -7.58 2.58 12.55
N VAL A 18 -8.91 2.44 12.44
CA VAL A 18 -9.76 3.39 11.72
C VAL A 18 -9.72 4.78 12.35
N LYS A 19 -9.76 4.84 13.69
CA LYS A 19 -9.63 6.10 14.43
C LYS A 19 -8.34 6.85 14.12
N HIS A 20 -7.23 6.14 13.94
CA HIS A 20 -5.90 6.75 13.85
C HIS A 20 -5.41 7.06 12.44
N PHE A 21 -5.85 6.31 11.42
CA PHE A 21 -5.19 6.36 10.11
C PHE A 21 -6.11 6.65 8.95
N GLU A 22 -7.21 5.90 8.84
CA GLU A 22 -8.00 5.85 7.61
C GLU A 22 -9.46 5.61 8.00
N ILE A 23 -10.37 6.43 7.47
CA ILE A 23 -11.80 6.11 7.50
C ILE A 23 -12.09 5.32 6.22
N PRO A 24 -12.33 4.01 6.31
CA PRO A 24 -12.55 3.19 5.13
C PRO A 24 -13.86 3.58 4.45
N ASN A 25 -13.82 3.69 3.12
CA ASN A 25 -14.97 4.06 2.29
C ASN A 25 -15.76 2.83 1.81
N ALA A 26 -15.18 1.63 1.98
CA ALA A 26 -15.73 0.38 1.48
C ALA A 26 -15.46 -0.78 2.45
N ARG A 27 -16.31 -1.79 2.41
CA ARG A 27 -16.20 -3.00 3.25
C ARG A 27 -14.91 -3.76 2.97
N GLU A 28 -14.44 -3.73 1.73
CA GLU A 28 -13.20 -4.38 1.28
C GLU A 28 -11.97 -3.78 1.96
N GLU A 29 -11.97 -2.48 2.24
CA GLU A 29 -10.89 -1.82 2.98
C GLU A 29 -10.87 -2.27 4.45
N LEU A 30 -12.05 -2.41 5.07
CA LEU A 30 -12.17 -2.98 6.42
C LEU A 30 -11.65 -4.42 6.48
N LEU A 31 -12.03 -5.27 5.51
CA LEU A 31 -11.52 -6.63 5.40
C LEU A 31 -9.99 -6.64 5.28
N ALA A 32 -9.44 -5.77 4.45
CA ALA A 32 -7.99 -5.67 4.24
C ALA A 32 -7.25 -5.20 5.51
N ILE A 33 -7.80 -4.25 6.25
CA ILE A 33 -7.22 -3.76 7.52
C ILE A 33 -7.28 -4.86 8.59
N ALA A 34 -8.45 -5.48 8.80
CA ALA A 34 -8.62 -6.57 9.76
C ALA A 34 -7.70 -7.75 9.43
N SER A 35 -7.59 -8.11 8.14
CA SER A 35 -6.63 -9.09 7.65
C SER A 35 -5.19 -8.71 8.02
N SER A 36 -4.79 -7.46 7.75
CA SER A 36 -3.44 -6.98 8.04
C SER A 36 -3.09 -7.04 9.53
N ILE A 37 -4.04 -6.69 10.40
CA ILE A 37 -3.85 -6.79 11.86
C ILE A 37 -3.59 -8.25 12.25
N LEU A 38 -4.42 -9.17 11.75
CA LEU A 38 -4.34 -10.57 12.10
C LEU A 38 -3.05 -11.23 11.55
N THR A 39 -2.72 -11.00 10.27
CA THR A 39 -1.46 -11.45 9.64
C THR A 39 -0.26 -10.98 10.47
N PHE A 40 -0.26 -9.70 10.88
CA PHE A 40 0.83 -9.14 11.66
C PHE A 40 0.96 -9.79 13.05
N GLN A 41 -0.16 -10.06 13.74
CA GLN A 41 -0.15 -10.77 15.02
C GLN A 41 0.34 -12.22 14.88
N GLN A 42 -0.05 -12.92 13.81
CA GLN A 42 0.45 -14.27 13.50
C GLN A 42 1.95 -14.26 13.23
N LYS A 43 2.45 -13.28 12.44
CA LYS A 43 3.88 -13.07 12.18
C LYS A 43 4.68 -12.85 13.46
N GLN A 44 4.13 -12.13 14.44
CA GLN A 44 4.76 -11.93 15.74
C GLN A 44 4.72 -13.17 16.66
N GLY A 45 4.10 -14.28 16.23
CA GLY A 45 3.89 -15.47 17.04
C GLY A 45 2.90 -15.27 18.18
N LYS A 46 2.16 -14.15 18.20
CA LYS A 46 1.19 -13.82 19.25
C LYS A 46 -0.13 -14.58 19.09
N LEU A 47 -0.41 -15.06 17.88
CA LEU A 47 -1.66 -15.70 17.53
C LEU A 47 -1.41 -16.91 16.63
N ALA A 48 -1.92 -18.06 17.04
CA ALA A 48 -1.88 -19.29 16.24
C ALA A 48 -3.31 -19.66 15.83
N ILE A 49 -3.71 -19.26 14.62
CA ILE A 49 -5.02 -19.55 14.03
C ILE A 49 -4.78 -20.03 12.59
N THR A 50 -5.55 -21.03 12.16
CA THR A 50 -5.48 -21.53 10.77
C THR A 50 -6.09 -20.53 9.80
N TYR A 51 -5.60 -20.51 8.56
CA TYR A 51 -6.06 -19.57 7.52
C TYR A 51 -7.60 -19.52 7.37
N ASN A 52 -8.28 -20.68 7.35
CA ASN A 52 -9.74 -20.72 7.18
C ASN A 52 -10.49 -20.11 8.39
N CYS A 53 -9.99 -20.35 9.61
CA CYS A 53 -10.56 -19.74 10.81
C CYS A 53 -10.32 -18.23 10.82
N SER A 54 -9.15 -17.79 10.36
CA SER A 54 -8.82 -16.37 10.20
C SER A 54 -9.78 -15.66 9.25
N GLU A 55 -10.06 -16.23 8.07
CA GLU A 55 -11.00 -15.65 7.10
C GLU A 55 -12.41 -15.49 7.69
N ALA A 56 -12.94 -16.53 8.34
CA ALA A 56 -14.25 -16.46 8.98
C ALA A 56 -14.30 -15.38 10.09
N LEU A 57 -13.25 -15.31 10.91
CA LEU A 57 -13.12 -14.33 11.98
C LEU A 57 -13.08 -12.89 11.44
N ILE A 58 -12.31 -12.64 10.37
CA ILE A 58 -12.21 -11.34 9.71
C ILE A 58 -13.58 -10.89 9.21
N HIS A 59 -14.32 -11.78 8.54
CA HIS A 59 -15.66 -11.49 8.08
C HIS A 59 -16.63 -11.19 9.23
N GLN A 60 -16.56 -11.96 10.31
CA GLN A 60 -17.40 -11.77 11.49
C GLN A 60 -17.12 -10.43 12.18
N VAL A 61 -15.86 -10.03 12.32
CA VAL A 61 -15.47 -8.74 12.91
C VAL A 61 -15.91 -7.58 12.04
N VAL A 62 -15.69 -7.65 10.72
CA VAL A 62 -16.11 -6.58 9.80
C VAL A 62 -17.63 -6.43 9.76
N ASN A 63 -18.39 -7.51 9.93
CA ASN A 63 -19.85 -7.44 10.00
C ASN A 63 -20.37 -6.77 11.30
N GLN A 64 -19.55 -6.72 12.35
CA GLN A 64 -19.87 -6.03 13.61
C GLN A 64 -19.27 -4.62 13.69
N PHE A 65 -18.52 -4.21 12.67
CA PHE A 65 -17.85 -2.92 12.67
C PHE A 65 -18.85 -1.79 12.41
N GLU A 66 -18.84 -0.80 13.29
CA GLU A 66 -19.63 0.42 13.16
C GLU A 66 -18.71 1.64 13.20
N VAL A 67 -18.73 2.45 12.14
CA VAL A 67 -17.84 3.62 11.98
C VAL A 67 -17.99 4.60 13.15
N GLU A 68 -19.22 4.86 13.60
CA GLU A 68 -19.50 5.79 14.70
C GLU A 68 -18.89 5.33 16.03
N LEU A 69 -18.89 4.02 16.29
CA LEU A 69 -18.24 3.44 17.46
C LEU A 69 -16.71 3.50 17.35
N ALA A 70 -16.17 3.29 16.15
CA ALA A 70 -14.73 3.35 15.91
C ALA A 70 -14.14 4.74 16.19
N VAL A 71 -14.80 5.82 15.75
CA VAL A 71 -14.31 7.19 15.94
C VAL A 71 -14.28 7.59 17.43
N ASN A 72 -15.24 7.08 18.21
CA ASN A 72 -15.41 7.43 19.61
C ASN A 72 -14.79 6.43 20.59
N CYS A 73 -14.14 5.36 20.10
CA CYS A 73 -13.61 4.32 20.99
C CYS A 73 -12.46 4.82 21.87
N VAL A 74 -12.40 4.32 23.10
CA VAL A 74 -11.22 4.46 23.98
C VAL A 74 -10.25 3.34 23.61
N VAL A 75 -9.02 3.71 23.30
CA VAL A 75 -7.98 2.77 22.86
C VAL A 75 -6.93 2.67 23.96
N ASP A 76 -6.64 1.46 24.42
CA ASP A 76 -5.56 1.23 25.38
C ASP A 76 -4.18 1.32 24.69
N SER A 77 -3.13 1.46 25.49
CA SER A 77 -1.77 1.69 24.98
C SER A 77 -1.19 0.49 24.21
N GLU A 78 -1.60 -0.74 24.50
CA GLU A 78 -1.14 -1.93 23.79
C GLU A 78 -1.77 -2.02 22.41
N THR A 79 -3.09 -1.82 22.33
CA THR A 79 -3.83 -1.75 21.07
C THR A 79 -3.33 -0.59 20.20
N GLU A 80 -3.08 0.58 20.79
CA GLU A 80 -2.53 1.73 20.06
C GLU A 80 -1.14 1.43 19.48
N LYS A 81 -0.28 0.79 20.27
CA LYS A 81 1.05 0.37 19.81
C LYS A 81 0.93 -0.64 18.66
N LEU A 82 0.05 -1.62 18.79
CA LEU A 82 -0.19 -2.63 17.76
C LEU A 82 -0.60 -1.98 16.44
N VAL A 83 -1.62 -1.13 16.41
CA VAL A 83 -2.12 -0.56 15.15
C VAL A 83 -1.10 0.36 14.48
N LYS A 84 -0.26 1.06 15.26
CA LYS A 84 0.88 1.83 14.74
C LYS A 84 1.92 0.93 14.06
N GLU A 85 2.24 -0.20 14.68
CA GLU A 85 3.16 -1.19 14.09
C GLU A 85 2.57 -1.82 12.83
N VAL A 86 1.29 -2.19 12.84
CA VAL A 86 0.57 -2.72 11.66
C VAL A 86 0.61 -1.72 10.51
N ASN A 87 0.25 -0.45 10.75
CA ASN A 87 0.29 0.58 9.69
C ASN A 87 1.70 0.79 9.13
N ARG A 88 2.73 0.83 10.00
CA ARG A 88 4.12 0.93 9.56
C ARG A 88 4.52 -0.26 8.69
N TRP A 89 4.14 -1.46 9.11
CA TRP A 89 4.42 -2.68 8.37
C TRP A 89 3.74 -2.68 6.99
N ARG A 90 2.43 -2.39 6.93
CA ARG A 90 1.68 -2.27 5.65
C ARG A 90 2.35 -1.30 4.68
N ARG A 91 2.76 -0.12 5.16
CA ARG A 91 3.46 0.90 4.35
C ARG A 91 4.85 0.44 3.90
N SER A 92 5.57 -0.27 4.76
CA SER A 92 6.88 -0.83 4.43
C SER A 92 6.77 -1.90 3.33
N LEU A 93 5.83 -2.83 3.48
CA LEU A 93 5.54 -3.87 2.49
C LEU A 93 5.17 -3.24 1.15
N GLU A 94 4.25 -2.29 1.14
CA GLU A 94 3.86 -1.54 -0.05
C GLU A 94 5.05 -0.84 -0.73
N SER A 95 5.90 -0.15 0.04
CA SER A 95 7.07 0.55 -0.50
C SER A 95 8.09 -0.40 -1.11
N GLN A 96 8.33 -1.55 -0.48
CA GLN A 96 9.29 -2.55 -0.97
C GLN A 96 8.78 -3.22 -2.25
N VAL A 97 7.51 -3.63 -2.28
CA VAL A 97 6.88 -4.20 -3.47
C VAL A 97 6.93 -3.20 -4.63
N LEU A 98 6.60 -1.92 -4.38
CA LEU A 98 6.67 -0.86 -5.39
C LEU A 98 8.09 -0.68 -5.94
N LYS A 99 9.12 -0.66 -5.08
CA LYS A 99 10.52 -0.52 -5.51
C LYS A 99 10.96 -1.67 -6.42
N ILE A 100 10.63 -2.90 -6.06
CA ILE A 100 10.97 -4.08 -6.87
C ILE A 100 10.20 -4.05 -8.20
N LEU A 101 8.92 -3.69 -8.18
CA LEU A 101 8.13 -3.54 -9.40
C LEU A 101 8.73 -2.50 -10.35
N ILE A 102 9.11 -1.33 -9.85
CA ILE A 102 9.77 -0.29 -10.65
C ILE A 102 11.08 -0.79 -11.25
N ALA A 103 11.93 -1.40 -10.43
CA ALA A 103 13.20 -1.96 -10.89
C ALA A 103 13.00 -3.05 -11.95
N TYR A 104 12.01 -3.92 -11.76
CA TYR A 104 11.66 -4.96 -12.73
C TYR A 104 11.24 -4.35 -14.08
N VAL A 105 10.34 -3.37 -14.07
CA VAL A 105 9.85 -2.72 -15.29
C VAL A 105 10.97 -1.95 -16.01
N GLN A 106 11.80 -1.22 -15.27
CA GLN A 106 12.92 -0.46 -15.84
C GLN A 106 13.98 -1.35 -16.51
N ASN A 107 14.26 -2.53 -15.94
CA ASN A 107 15.33 -3.40 -16.42
C ASN A 107 14.90 -4.42 -17.48
N PHE A 108 13.63 -4.83 -17.49
CA PHE A 108 13.22 -6.02 -18.26
C PHE A 108 12.10 -5.78 -19.28
N LEU A 109 11.45 -4.62 -19.30
CA LEU A 109 10.20 -4.47 -20.06
C LEU A 109 10.12 -3.20 -20.90
N CYS A 110 10.61 -3.30 -22.13
CA CYS A 110 10.20 -2.42 -23.23
C CYS A 110 9.25 -3.21 -24.14
N ASN A 111 7.97 -2.80 -24.23
CA ASN A 111 6.97 -3.22 -25.25
C ASN A 111 6.04 -4.43 -25.00
N GLN A 112 5.82 -4.90 -23.77
CA GLN A 112 4.76 -5.90 -23.49
C GLN A 112 3.64 -5.38 -22.58
N LYS A 113 2.41 -5.87 -22.80
CA LYS A 113 1.26 -5.60 -21.93
C LYS A 113 1.48 -6.30 -20.59
N MET A 114 1.69 -5.54 -19.53
CA MET A 114 1.98 -6.07 -18.19
C MET A 114 0.71 -6.49 -17.46
N ASN A 115 0.73 -7.69 -16.87
CA ASN A 115 -0.23 -8.09 -15.84
C ASN A 115 0.30 -7.68 -14.46
N LEU A 116 0.16 -6.39 -14.10
CA LEU A 116 0.70 -5.84 -12.84
C LEU A 116 0.22 -6.61 -11.59
N PRO A 117 -1.06 -7.02 -11.46
CA PRO A 117 -1.50 -7.83 -10.32
C PRO A 117 -0.69 -9.12 -10.12
N GLU A 118 -0.45 -9.87 -11.21
CA GLU A 118 0.28 -11.14 -11.16
C GLU A 118 1.76 -10.93 -10.81
N ILE A 119 2.38 -9.91 -11.40
CA ILE A 119 3.76 -9.53 -11.07
C ILE A 119 3.85 -9.16 -9.59
N ILE A 120 2.94 -8.33 -9.07
CA ILE A 120 2.93 -7.94 -7.65
C ILE A 120 2.77 -9.16 -6.75
N LEU A 121 1.87 -10.09 -7.06
CA LEU A 121 1.70 -11.33 -6.30
C LEU A 121 2.99 -12.15 -6.24
N SER A 122 3.75 -12.20 -7.34
CA SER A 122 5.04 -12.89 -7.38
C SER A 122 6.15 -12.19 -6.58
N ILE A 123 6.04 -10.87 -6.36
CA ILE A 123 7.02 -10.07 -5.59
C ILE A 123 6.82 -10.22 -4.09
N ILE A 124 5.58 -10.33 -3.60
CA ILE A 124 5.26 -10.41 -2.16
C ILE A 124 6.14 -11.42 -1.41
N PRO A 125 6.25 -12.72 -1.83
CA PRO A 125 7.08 -13.70 -1.12
C PRO A 125 8.59 -13.40 -1.19
N LEU A 126 9.04 -12.55 -2.11
CA LEU A 126 10.44 -12.10 -2.19
C LEU A 126 10.74 -10.98 -1.20
N VAL A 127 9.73 -10.15 -0.89
CA VAL A 127 9.85 -9.07 0.09
C VAL A 127 9.74 -9.62 1.50
N GLU A 128 8.81 -10.53 1.72
CA GLU A 128 8.50 -11.03 3.04
C GLU A 128 7.88 -12.43 2.94
N ASP A 129 8.42 -13.38 3.70
CA ASP A 129 7.92 -14.76 3.76
C ASP A 129 6.66 -14.81 4.65
N ILE A 130 5.55 -14.36 4.07
CA ILE A 130 4.25 -14.24 4.72
C ILE A 130 3.14 -14.69 3.79
N GLN A 131 2.11 -15.31 4.37
CA GLN A 131 0.88 -15.63 3.66
C GLN A 131 -0.15 -14.53 3.94
N LEU A 132 -0.32 -13.62 2.98
CA LEU A 132 -1.35 -12.59 3.06
C LEU A 132 -2.75 -13.20 2.83
N HIS A 133 -3.75 -12.64 3.49
CA HIS A 133 -5.15 -12.93 3.18
C HIS A 133 -5.56 -12.32 1.83
N LYS A 134 -6.66 -12.82 1.25
CA LYS A 134 -7.13 -12.37 -0.06
C LYS A 134 -7.40 -10.86 -0.09
N ALA A 135 -8.21 -10.35 0.84
CA ALA A 135 -8.57 -8.93 0.88
C ALA A 135 -7.34 -8.02 1.12
N GLU A 136 -6.40 -8.49 1.95
CA GLU A 136 -5.13 -7.80 2.18
C GLU A 136 -4.28 -7.72 0.90
N SER A 137 -4.14 -8.83 0.20
CA SER A 137 -3.40 -8.93 -1.06
C SER A 137 -4.01 -8.03 -2.15
N GLU A 138 -5.32 -8.10 -2.34
CA GLU A 138 -6.04 -7.27 -3.31
C GLU A 138 -5.87 -5.78 -3.01
N SER A 139 -6.00 -5.41 -1.73
CA SER A 139 -5.80 -4.03 -1.28
C SER A 139 -4.35 -3.55 -1.49
N LEU A 140 -3.36 -4.39 -1.20
CA LEU A 140 -1.95 -4.11 -1.47
C LEU A 140 -1.70 -3.92 -2.97
N ILE A 141 -2.21 -4.80 -3.82
CA ILE A 141 -2.09 -4.71 -5.28
C ILE A 141 -2.65 -3.38 -5.78
N GLN A 142 -3.86 -3.01 -5.37
CA GLN A 142 -4.49 -1.76 -5.81
C GLN A 142 -3.67 -0.53 -5.39
N ARG A 143 -3.18 -0.50 -4.14
CA ARG A 143 -2.33 0.59 -3.64
C ARG A 143 -1.01 0.70 -4.42
N VAL A 144 -0.32 -0.43 -4.64
CA VAL A 144 0.95 -0.47 -5.38
C VAL A 144 0.75 -0.03 -6.83
N ILE A 145 -0.29 -0.53 -7.51
CA ILE A 145 -0.60 -0.15 -8.89
C ILE A 145 -0.88 1.35 -8.99
N SER A 146 -1.68 1.89 -8.07
CA SER A 146 -1.99 3.32 -8.03
C SER A 146 -0.73 4.17 -7.89
N LYS A 147 0.16 3.84 -6.94
CA LYS A 147 1.44 4.54 -6.76
C LYS A 147 2.40 4.37 -7.94
N PHE A 148 2.44 3.18 -8.53
CA PHE A 148 3.26 2.90 -9.70
C PHE A 148 2.88 3.77 -10.89
N TYR A 149 1.59 3.86 -11.23
CA TYR A 149 1.14 4.74 -12.31
C TYR A 149 1.38 6.21 -11.99
N PHE A 150 1.14 6.63 -10.75
CA PHE A 150 1.45 7.99 -10.32
C PHE A 150 2.93 8.32 -10.55
N GLN A 151 3.85 7.44 -10.14
CA GLN A 151 5.28 7.67 -10.28
C GLN A 151 5.73 7.69 -11.74
N ILE A 152 5.26 6.75 -12.58
CA ILE A 152 5.59 6.74 -14.01
C ILE A 152 5.09 8.01 -14.71
N ASN A 153 3.88 8.47 -14.38
CA ASN A 153 3.33 9.67 -14.98
C ASN A 153 4.08 10.93 -14.53
N ALA A 154 4.48 10.99 -13.26
CA ALA A 154 5.31 12.08 -12.74
C ALA A 154 6.70 12.11 -13.42
N GLU A 155 7.35 10.96 -13.61
CA GLU A 155 8.63 10.85 -14.30
C GLU A 155 8.54 11.24 -15.78
N LYS A 156 7.45 10.88 -16.47
CA LYS A 156 7.21 11.31 -17.86
C LYS A 156 6.99 12.82 -17.96
N ALA A 157 6.19 13.40 -17.06
CA ALA A 157 5.95 14.83 -17.02
C ALA A 157 7.25 15.61 -16.75
N ALA A 158 8.09 15.14 -15.83
CA ALA A 158 9.39 15.75 -15.56
C ALA A 158 10.32 15.72 -16.77
N LYS A 159 10.40 14.58 -17.49
CA LYS A 159 11.19 14.47 -18.73
C LYS A 159 10.71 15.44 -19.81
N GLN A 160 9.39 15.58 -19.99
CA GLN A 160 8.85 16.51 -20.97
C GLN A 160 9.24 17.96 -20.69
N VAL A 161 9.18 18.38 -19.42
CA VAL A 161 9.58 19.72 -19.00
C VAL A 161 11.08 19.95 -19.24
N ASP A 162 11.92 18.96 -18.93
CA ASP A 162 13.37 19.05 -19.18
C ASP A 162 13.68 19.17 -20.68
N ASP A 163 13.02 18.40 -21.54
CA ASP A 163 13.18 18.45 -22.99
C ASP A 163 12.74 19.81 -23.58
N GLU A 164 11.63 20.38 -23.08
CA GLU A 164 11.15 21.71 -23.46
C GLU A 164 12.14 22.80 -23.01
N MET A 165 12.67 22.71 -21.80
CA MET A 165 13.66 23.65 -21.27
C MET A 165 14.98 23.61 -22.04
N GLU A 166 15.43 22.43 -22.44
CA GLU A 166 16.64 22.27 -23.25
C GLU A 166 16.44 22.83 -24.66
N THR A 167 15.25 22.66 -25.24
CA THR A 167 14.87 23.27 -26.53
C THR A 167 14.89 24.80 -26.45
N LEU A 168 14.33 25.38 -25.39
CA LEU A 168 14.35 26.82 -25.15
C LEU A 168 15.77 27.37 -24.99
N ARG A 169 16.65 26.65 -24.26
CA ARG A 169 18.06 27.03 -24.11
C ARG A 169 18.79 27.07 -25.45
N LYS A 170 18.57 26.07 -26.31
CA LYS A 170 19.16 26.04 -27.66
C LYS A 170 18.69 27.22 -28.51
N LEU A 171 17.39 27.51 -28.51
CA LEU A 171 16.83 28.66 -29.25
C LEU A 171 17.39 30.00 -28.76
N LEU A 172 17.55 30.18 -27.45
CA LEU A 172 18.16 31.39 -26.89
C LEU A 172 19.63 31.53 -27.29
N LEU A 173 20.38 30.42 -27.30
CA LEU A 173 21.80 30.41 -27.69
C LEU A 173 22.00 30.68 -29.19
N GLU A 174 21.12 30.15 -30.04
CA GLU A 174 21.13 30.46 -31.49
C GLU A 174 20.78 31.92 -31.73
N LYS A 175 19.76 32.45 -31.05
CA LYS A 175 19.36 33.85 -31.17
C LYS A 175 20.46 34.80 -30.68
N SER A 176 21.19 34.45 -29.62
CA SER A 176 22.34 35.26 -29.16
C SER A 176 23.51 35.25 -30.14
N LYS A 177 23.73 34.14 -30.87
CA LYS A 177 24.76 34.05 -31.91
C LYS A 177 24.38 34.83 -33.17
N SER A 178 23.11 34.79 -33.59
CA SER A 178 22.62 35.53 -34.76
C SER A 178 22.63 37.05 -34.56
N ASN A 179 22.52 37.53 -33.31
CA ASN A 179 22.62 38.96 -32.97
C ASN A 179 24.09 39.47 -32.85
N GLN A 180 25.09 38.62 -33.09
CA GLN A 180 26.53 38.98 -33.04
C GLN A 180 27.21 39.01 -34.43
N LEU A 181 26.47 39.04 -35.54
CA LEU A 181 27.06 39.28 -36.87
C LEU A 181 27.48 40.76 -36.99
N PRO A 182 28.76 41.06 -37.30
CA PRO A 182 29.26 42.42 -37.42
C PRO A 182 28.82 43.07 -38.75
N ASN A 183 28.56 44.38 -38.69
CA ASN A 183 28.59 45.28 -39.86
C ASN A 183 29.97 45.25 -40.54
#